data_AF-A0A959BHT7-F1
#
_entry.id   AF-A0A959BHT7-F1
#
_cell.length_a   1.000
_cell.length_b   1.000
_cell.length_c   1.000
_cell.angle_alpha   90.00
_cell.angle_beta   90.00
_cell.angle_gamma   90.00
#
_symmetry.space_group_name_H-M   'P 1'
#
loop_
_entity.id
_entity.type
_entity.pdbx_description
1 polymer ?
#
loop_
_entity_poly.entity_id
_entity_poly.type
_entity_poly.pdbx_seq_one_letter_code
_entity_poly.pdbx_strand_id
1 'polypeptide(L)'
;MLTLPPGFQRTISVFSTVFRKDVWPKALLLITGAIICPGSRTVCNLLRSTGLQAERCFPKYHRLLSQDKWSARRLSGVLLKLLVDAFLGVGEALVFERSTPCLMALMSIVCLMANTLHLRRPIQPNATAWYRKTAVTFSDVLSAVRLEIWRKAELSISHFQPDVGSYSAKIRHLWFLLTQAVA
;
A
#
# COMPACT_ATOMS: atom_id res chain seq x y z
N MET A 1 -4.97 -6.05 -14.50
CA MET A 1 -4.54 -4.88 -13.70
C MET A 1 -5.11 -5.05 -12.29
N LEU A 2 -4.34 -4.76 -11.24
CA LEU A 2 -4.82 -4.89 -9.87
C LEU A 2 -6.00 -3.93 -9.63
N THR A 3 -7.19 -4.49 -9.42
CA THR A 3 -8.39 -3.72 -9.10
C THR A 3 -8.33 -3.30 -7.64
N LEU A 4 -7.99 -2.04 -7.40
CA LEU A 4 -8.01 -1.48 -6.05
C LEU A 4 -9.45 -1.37 -5.51
N PRO A 5 -9.66 -1.54 -4.20
CA PRO A 5 -10.93 -1.26 -3.56
C PRO A 5 -11.44 0.17 -3.85
N PRO A 6 -12.76 0.39 -4.02
CA PRO A 6 -13.31 1.71 -4.38
C PRO A 6 -12.93 2.83 -3.41
N GLY A 7 -12.80 2.52 -2.11
CA GLY A 7 -12.36 3.48 -1.10
C GLY A 7 -10.92 3.96 -1.35
N PHE A 8 -10.01 3.04 -1.68
CA PHE A 8 -8.61 3.36 -1.96
C PHE A 8 -8.46 4.05 -3.31
N GLN A 9 -9.27 3.67 -4.31
CA GLN A 9 -9.31 4.36 -5.60
C GLN A 9 -9.68 5.83 -5.44
N ARG A 10 -10.65 6.17 -4.57
CA ARG A 10 -11.04 7.57 -4.32
C ARG A 10 -9.88 8.37 -3.75
N THR A 11 -9.20 7.85 -2.73
CA THR A 11 -8.02 8.51 -2.13
C THR A 11 -6.89 8.67 -3.15
N ILE A 12 -6.62 7.61 -3.93
CA ILE A 12 -5.52 7.65 -4.88
C ILE A 12 -5.85 8.55 -6.09
N SER A 13 -7.12 8.62 -6.51
CA SER A 13 -7.54 9.42 -7.68
C SER A 13 -7.16 10.90 -7.58
N VAL A 14 -7.06 11.45 -6.36
CA VAL A 14 -6.64 12.85 -6.13
C VAL A 14 -5.22 13.09 -6.65
N PHE A 15 -4.32 12.11 -6.48
CA PHE A 15 -2.95 12.21 -6.97
C PHE A 15 -2.85 12.14 -8.51
N SER A 16 -3.86 11.61 -9.21
CA SER A 16 -3.84 11.51 -10.68
C SER A 16 -3.68 12.88 -11.35
N THR A 17 -4.15 13.95 -10.71
CA THR A 17 -4.02 15.34 -11.18
C THR A 17 -2.57 15.82 -11.31
N VAL A 18 -1.64 15.19 -10.58
CA VAL A 18 -0.22 15.56 -10.57
C VAL A 18 0.56 14.84 -11.68
N PHE A 19 0.06 13.70 -12.14
CA PHE A 19 0.72 12.86 -13.13
C PHE A 19 0.11 13.06 -14.53
N ARG A 20 0.93 12.89 -15.57
CA ARG A 20 0.42 12.74 -16.93
C ARG A 20 -0.39 11.45 -17.05
N LYS A 21 -1.39 11.45 -17.94
CA LYS A 21 -2.30 10.31 -18.19
C LYS A 21 -1.55 9.00 -18.45
N ASP A 22 -0.45 9.06 -19.20
CA ASP A 22 0.33 7.86 -19.59
C ASP A 22 1.29 7.37 -18.49
N VAL A 23 1.55 8.23 -17.50
CA VAL A 23 2.48 7.98 -16.39
C VAL A 23 1.72 7.42 -15.19
N TRP A 24 0.47 7.83 -15.01
CA TRP A 24 -0.40 7.45 -13.90
C TRP A 24 -0.54 5.93 -13.69
N PRO A 25 -0.78 5.09 -14.73
CA PRO A 25 -0.89 3.65 -14.53
C PRO A 25 0.38 3.01 -13.96
N LYS A 26 1.56 3.53 -14.33
CA LYS A 26 2.85 3.06 -13.80
C LYS A 26 3.01 3.44 -12.33
N ALA A 27 2.66 4.68 -11.98
CA ALA A 27 2.69 5.15 -10.59
C ALA A 27 1.75 4.33 -9.70
N LEU A 28 0.52 4.08 -10.16
CA LEU A 28 -0.46 3.28 -9.44
C LEU A 28 0.04 1.86 -9.16
N LEU A 29 0.67 1.25 -10.17
CA LEU A 29 1.26 -0.08 -10.08
C LEU A 29 2.40 -0.11 -9.05
N LEU A 30 3.32 0.84 -9.09
CA LEU A 30 4.43 0.90 -8.13
C LEU A 30 3.94 1.17 -6.70
N ILE A 31 2.97 2.08 -6.50
CA ILE A 31 2.38 2.31 -5.17
C ILE A 31 1.74 1.03 -4.64
N THR A 32 0.93 0.36 -5.47
CA THR A 32 0.23 -0.87 -5.07
C THR A 32 1.23 -1.99 -4.78
N GLY A 33 2.23 -2.18 -5.64
CA GLY A 33 3.30 -3.16 -5.43
C GLY A 33 4.09 -2.87 -4.16
N ALA A 34 4.40 -1.60 -3.87
CA ALA A 34 5.14 -1.23 -2.68
C ALA A 34 4.36 -1.43 -1.36
N ILE A 35 3.02 -1.37 -1.41
CA ILE A 35 2.18 -1.75 -0.28
C ILE A 35 2.18 -3.27 -0.11
N ILE A 36 2.07 -4.05 -1.19
CA ILE A 36 1.98 -5.51 -1.15
C ILE A 36 3.32 -6.17 -0.81
N CYS A 37 4.45 -5.66 -1.30
CA CYS A 37 5.76 -6.30 -1.12
C CYS A 37 6.14 -6.52 0.35
N PRO A 38 6.42 -7.78 0.76
CA PRO A 38 7.14 -8.05 1.99
C PRO A 38 8.65 -7.84 1.77
N GLY A 39 9.30 -7.04 2.61
CA GLY A 39 10.76 -6.81 2.55
C GLY A 39 11.20 -5.62 1.68
N SER A 40 12.27 -5.81 0.88
CA SER A 40 12.92 -4.71 0.17
C SER A 40 12.07 -4.15 -0.98
N ARG A 41 11.76 -2.86 -0.91
CA ARG A 41 10.87 -2.14 -1.84
C ARG A 41 11.60 -1.68 -3.11
N THR A 42 12.40 -2.55 -3.70
CA THR A 42 13.05 -2.27 -4.99
C THR A 42 12.04 -2.38 -6.12
N VAL A 43 12.16 -1.57 -7.16
CA VAL A 43 11.25 -1.59 -8.33
C VAL A 43 11.08 -3.01 -8.88
N CYS A 44 12.16 -3.81 -8.93
CA CYS A 44 12.12 -5.21 -9.35
C CYS A 44 11.22 -6.08 -8.45
N ASN A 45 11.32 -5.93 -7.12
CA ASN A 45 10.46 -6.67 -6.18
C ASN A 45 9.00 -6.24 -6.28
N LEU A 46 8.75 -4.94 -6.51
CA LEU A 46 7.39 -4.42 -6.74
C LEU A 46 6.72 -5.10 -7.94
N LEU A 47 7.47 -5.22 -9.04
CA LEU A 47 6.99 -5.87 -10.26
C LEU A 47 6.78 -7.37 -10.05
N ARG A 48 7.67 -8.05 -9.32
CA ARG A 48 7.50 -9.48 -8.98
C ARG A 48 6.25 -9.72 -8.14
N SER A 49 6.05 -8.94 -7.07
CA SER A 49 4.90 -9.11 -6.16
C SER A 49 3.55 -8.75 -6.81
N THR A 50 3.56 -7.99 -7.90
CA THR A 50 2.35 -7.65 -8.67
C THR A 50 2.10 -8.58 -9.87
N GLY A 51 2.92 -9.63 -10.04
CA GLY A 51 2.76 -10.62 -11.11
C GLY A 51 3.37 -10.22 -12.47
N LEU A 52 4.09 -9.08 -12.54
CA LEU A 52 4.69 -8.55 -13.75
C LEU A 52 6.18 -8.93 -13.91
N GLN A 53 6.55 -10.10 -13.40
CA GLN A 53 7.92 -10.63 -13.47
C GLN A 53 8.38 -10.92 -14.92
N ALA A 54 7.45 -11.22 -15.82
CA ALA A 54 7.73 -11.56 -17.22
C ALA A 54 7.83 -10.32 -18.13
N GLU A 55 7.64 -9.11 -17.58
CA GLU A 55 7.63 -7.88 -18.36
C GLU A 55 9.02 -7.54 -18.89
N ARG A 56 9.23 -7.56 -20.21
CA ARG A 56 10.57 -7.39 -20.81
C ARG A 56 11.18 -5.99 -20.63
N CYS A 57 10.36 -4.97 -20.37
CA CYS A 57 10.81 -3.57 -20.32
C CYS A 57 10.81 -3.00 -18.89
N PHE A 58 11.68 -3.49 -18.01
CA PHE A 58 11.90 -2.94 -16.66
C PHE A 58 12.26 -1.44 -16.62
N PRO A 59 13.08 -0.89 -17.55
CA PRO A 59 13.51 0.50 -17.47
C PRO A 59 12.36 1.51 -17.47
N LYS A 60 11.19 1.17 -18.03
CA LYS A 60 10.02 2.07 -18.09
C LYS A 60 9.50 2.47 -16.71
N TYR A 61 9.70 1.63 -15.69
CA TYR A 61 9.30 1.91 -14.30
C TYR A 61 10.37 2.70 -13.55
N HIS A 62 11.65 2.46 -13.84
CA HIS A 62 12.73 3.29 -13.32
C HIS A 62 12.66 4.72 -13.86
N ARG A 63 12.27 4.88 -15.13
CA ARG A 63 12.02 6.19 -15.75
C ARG A 63 10.97 7.01 -15.03
N LEU A 64 10.00 6.40 -14.35
CA LEU A 64 9.03 7.13 -13.54
C LEU A 64 9.73 8.00 -12.49
N LEU A 65 10.73 7.44 -11.81
CA LEU A 65 11.41 8.10 -10.70
C LEU A 65 12.48 9.08 -11.16
N SER A 66 13.02 8.91 -12.37
CA SER A 66 14.17 9.68 -12.84
C SER A 66 13.90 10.62 -14.02
N GLN A 67 12.99 10.29 -14.94
CA GLN A 67 12.87 10.93 -16.25
C GLN A 67 11.44 11.40 -16.59
N ASP A 68 10.41 10.74 -16.07
CA ASP A 68 9.02 11.08 -16.41
C ASP A 68 8.64 12.45 -15.82
N LYS A 69 7.86 13.23 -16.59
CA LYS A 69 7.46 14.60 -16.21
C LYS A 69 6.35 14.59 -15.16
N TRP A 70 6.72 14.74 -13.88
CA TRP A 70 5.81 15.05 -12.76
C TRP A 70 6.53 15.92 -11.72
N SER A 71 5.78 16.59 -10.83
CA SER A 71 6.34 17.51 -9.83
C SER A 71 6.23 16.94 -8.41
N ALA A 72 7.37 16.65 -7.79
CA ALA A 72 7.44 16.17 -6.41
C ALA A 72 6.85 17.16 -5.40
N ARG A 73 7.06 18.47 -5.61
CA ARG A 73 6.52 19.53 -4.74
C ARG A 73 5.00 19.64 -4.83
N ARG A 74 4.41 19.46 -6.01
CA ARG A 74 2.94 19.44 -6.15
C ARG A 74 2.36 18.19 -5.50
N LEU A 75 3.01 17.04 -5.68
CA LEU A 75 2.60 15.79 -5.05
C LEU A 75 2.62 15.90 -3.52
N SER A 76 3.70 16.45 -2.94
CA SER A 76 3.79 16.63 -1.49
C SER A 76 2.75 17.62 -0.97
N GLY A 77 2.46 18.70 -1.70
CA GLY A 77 1.40 19.64 -1.34
C GLY A 77 0.00 19.00 -1.32
N VAL A 78 -0.33 18.20 -2.34
CA VAL A 78 -1.60 17.45 -2.38
C VAL A 78 -1.69 16.45 -1.24
N LEU A 79 -0.61 15.71 -0.97
CA LEU A 79 -0.57 14.76 0.13
C LEU A 79 -0.76 15.46 1.48
N LEU A 80 -0.05 16.56 1.71
CA LEU A 80 -0.12 17.31 2.97
C LEU A 80 -1.55 17.82 3.19
N LYS A 81 -2.19 18.35 2.15
CA LYS A 81 -3.59 18.78 2.22
C LYS A 81 -4.52 17.62 2.63
N LEU A 82 -4.36 16.45 2.02
CA LEU A 82 -5.15 15.27 2.39
C LEU A 82 -4.91 14.81 3.83
N LEU A 83 -3.66 14.89 4.32
CA LEU A 83 -3.34 14.53 5.70
C LEU A 83 -3.96 15.50 6.70
N VAL A 84 -3.88 16.80 6.42
CA VAL A 84 -4.52 17.84 7.24
C VAL A 84 -6.03 17.62 7.26
N ASP A 85 -6.66 17.48 6.10
CA ASP A 85 -8.12 17.29 5.99
C ASP A 85 -8.60 16.00 6.67
N ALA A 86 -7.77 14.95 6.74
CA ALA A 86 -8.15 13.64 7.25
C ALA A 86 -7.89 13.44 8.75
N PHE A 87 -6.87 14.10 9.31
CA PHE A 87 -6.39 13.81 10.66
C PHE A 87 -6.43 15.00 11.62
N LEU A 88 -6.60 16.24 11.15
CA LEU A 88 -6.53 17.41 12.02
C LEU A 88 -7.90 17.97 12.33
N GLY A 89 -8.21 18.09 13.62
CA GLY A 89 -9.24 18.99 14.12
C GLY A 89 -8.78 20.45 14.09
N VAL A 90 -9.72 21.40 14.09
CA VAL A 90 -9.41 22.83 14.16
C VAL A 90 -8.60 23.10 15.44
N GLY A 91 -7.32 23.48 15.29
CA GLY A 91 -6.43 23.84 16.40
C GLY A 91 -5.39 22.78 16.80
N GLU A 92 -5.31 21.65 16.11
CA GLU A 92 -4.32 20.59 16.42
C GLU A 92 -3.04 20.72 15.58
N ALA A 93 -1.89 20.36 16.16
CA ALA A 93 -0.58 20.45 15.51
C ALA A 93 -0.14 19.10 14.91
N LEU A 94 0.37 19.14 13.67
CA LEU A 94 1.04 17.99 13.03
C LEU A 94 2.49 17.90 13.46
N VAL A 95 2.89 16.76 14.03
CA VAL A 95 4.28 16.45 14.34
C VAL A 95 4.82 15.42 13.34
N PHE A 96 5.90 15.77 12.64
CA PHE A 96 6.62 14.86 11.74
C PHE A 96 7.81 14.27 12.48
N GLU A 97 7.74 12.99 12.85
CA GLU A 97 8.76 12.38 13.72
C GLU A 97 9.97 11.80 12.96
N ARG A 98 9.82 11.37 11.69
CA ARG A 98 10.91 10.83 10.86
C ARG A 98 10.73 11.16 9.39
N SER A 99 11.84 11.52 8.71
CA SER A 99 11.86 12.04 7.32
C SER A 99 12.53 11.11 6.29
N THR A 100 12.71 9.81 6.56
CA THR A 100 13.46 8.89 5.68
C THR A 100 12.76 7.54 5.39
N PRO A 101 12.92 6.93 4.20
CA PRO A 101 13.09 7.50 2.87
C PRO A 101 11.75 7.64 2.12
N CYS A 102 11.53 8.85 1.63
CA CYS A 102 10.40 9.34 0.86
C CYS A 102 10.34 8.79 -0.57
N LEU A 103 10.23 7.47 -0.78
CA LEU A 103 10.14 7.02 -2.17
C LEU A 103 8.82 7.47 -2.84
N MET A 104 7.71 7.58 -2.10
CA MET A 104 6.44 8.18 -2.56
C MET A 104 5.48 8.58 -1.41
N ALA A 105 6.00 8.87 -0.21
CA ALA A 105 5.18 9.04 1.00
C ALA A 105 4.20 7.88 1.27
N LEU A 106 4.68 6.66 1.03
CA LEU A 106 3.88 5.44 1.08
C LEU A 106 3.21 5.22 2.44
N MET A 107 3.89 5.51 3.54
CA MET A 107 3.31 5.39 4.88
C MET A 107 2.13 6.35 5.07
N SER A 108 2.25 7.59 4.59
CA SER A 108 1.16 8.56 4.61
C SER A 108 -0.03 8.11 3.78
N ILE A 109 0.21 7.55 2.57
CA ILE A 109 -0.85 6.98 1.73
C ILE A 109 -1.53 5.79 2.44
N VAL A 110 -0.76 4.91 3.07
CA VAL A 110 -1.29 3.79 3.85
C VAL A 110 -2.15 4.30 5.01
N CYS A 111 -1.72 5.35 5.73
CA CYS A 111 -2.53 5.97 6.78
C CYS A 111 -3.84 6.55 6.24
N LEU A 112 -3.82 7.25 5.10
CA LEU A 112 -5.05 7.76 4.47
C LEU A 112 -6.01 6.64 4.07
N MET A 113 -5.48 5.56 3.47
CA MET A 113 -6.29 4.36 3.15
C MET A 113 -6.86 3.74 4.42
N ALA A 114 -6.05 3.63 5.46
CA ALA A 114 -6.46 3.08 6.73
C ALA A 114 -7.54 3.92 7.41
N ASN A 115 -7.48 5.25 7.30
CA ASN A 115 -8.54 6.12 7.80
C ASN A 115 -9.86 5.84 7.07
N THR A 116 -9.83 5.69 5.74
CA THR A 116 -11.04 5.30 4.99
C THR A 116 -11.57 3.92 5.36
N LEU A 117 -10.70 3.01 5.79
CA LEU A 117 -11.08 1.69 6.29
C LEU A 117 -11.65 1.77 7.71
N HIS A 118 -11.00 2.54 8.59
CA HIS A 118 -11.36 2.74 9.99
C HIS A 118 -12.75 3.36 10.12
N LEU A 119 -13.08 4.35 9.28
CA LEU A 119 -14.42 4.94 9.19
C LEU A 119 -15.50 3.93 8.79
N ARG A 120 -15.15 2.84 8.11
CA ARG A 120 -16.09 1.77 7.72
C ARG A 120 -16.13 0.63 8.73
N ARG A 121 -14.97 0.27 9.28
CA ARG A 121 -14.76 -0.79 10.25
C ARG A 121 -13.57 -0.42 11.13
N PRO A 122 -13.74 -0.29 12.45
CA PRO A 122 -12.63 0.03 13.34
C PRO A 122 -11.57 -1.07 13.25
N ILE A 123 -10.33 -0.66 12.97
CA ILE A 123 -9.18 -1.56 12.90
C ILE A 123 -8.87 -1.99 14.33
N GLN A 124 -8.88 -3.31 14.57
CA GLN A 124 -8.51 -3.87 15.87
C GLN A 124 -6.99 -4.09 15.93
N PRO A 125 -6.36 -3.87 17.10
CA PRO A 125 -4.94 -4.16 17.29
C PRO A 125 -4.68 -5.66 17.11
N ASN A 126 -3.66 -6.01 16.33
CA ASN A 126 -3.34 -7.41 16.09
C ASN A 126 -2.58 -7.96 17.31
N ALA A 127 -3.05 -9.06 17.88
CA ALA A 127 -2.41 -9.66 19.03
C ALA A 127 -1.08 -10.31 18.62
N THR A 128 0.00 -9.94 19.30
CA THR A 128 1.31 -10.61 19.21
C THR A 128 1.43 -11.63 20.34
N ALA A 129 2.07 -12.76 20.08
CA ALA A 129 2.19 -13.85 21.07
C ALA A 129 2.95 -13.43 22.34
N TRP A 130 3.85 -12.45 22.24
CA TRP A 130 4.80 -12.10 23.29
C TRP A 130 4.42 -10.85 24.11
N TYR A 131 3.42 -10.07 23.69
CA TYR A 131 2.91 -8.92 24.44
C TYR A 131 1.52 -8.50 23.98
N ARG A 132 0.75 -7.86 24.88
CA ARG A 132 -0.56 -7.26 24.54
C ARG A 132 -0.38 -5.83 24.07
N LYS A 133 -0.83 -5.54 22.85
CA LYS A 133 -0.94 -4.18 22.33
C LYS A 133 -2.18 -3.50 22.90
N THR A 134 -1.98 -2.39 23.61
CA THR A 134 -3.06 -1.55 24.15
C THR A 134 -3.59 -0.55 23.12
N ALA A 135 -2.79 -0.24 22.08
CA ALA A 135 -3.14 0.68 21.01
C ALA A 135 -2.83 0.08 19.62
N VAL A 136 -3.51 0.59 18.59
CA VAL A 136 -3.32 0.19 17.20
C VAL A 136 -1.99 0.74 16.69
N THR A 137 -1.11 -0.12 16.18
CA THR A 137 0.19 0.29 15.62
C THR A 137 0.16 0.41 14.10
N PHE A 138 1.17 1.05 13.50
CA PHE A 138 1.29 1.15 12.03
C PHE A 138 1.32 -0.23 11.35
N SER A 139 1.94 -1.24 11.98
CA SER A 139 1.96 -2.61 11.45
C SER A 139 0.55 -3.23 11.36
N ASP A 140 -0.34 -2.93 12.30
CA ASP A 140 -1.73 -3.40 12.29
C ASP A 140 -2.50 -2.70 11.16
N VAL A 141 -2.31 -1.39 11.03
CA VAL A 141 -2.85 -0.57 9.95
C VAL A 141 -2.39 -1.07 8.57
N LEU A 142 -1.09 -1.28 8.39
CA LEU A 142 -0.53 -1.78 7.14
C LEU A 142 -1.07 -3.17 6.80
N SER A 143 -1.20 -4.05 7.80
CA SER A 143 -1.75 -5.39 7.63
C SER A 143 -3.22 -5.35 7.21
N ALA A 144 -4.02 -4.45 7.79
CA ALA A 144 -5.42 -4.26 7.43
C ALA A 144 -5.57 -3.74 5.98
N VAL A 145 -4.75 -2.77 5.58
CA VAL A 145 -4.74 -2.25 4.20
C VAL A 145 -4.32 -3.34 3.21
N ARG A 146 -3.28 -4.12 3.52
CA ARG A 146 -2.84 -5.26 2.70
C ARG A 146 -3.94 -6.30 2.54
N LEU A 147 -4.62 -6.65 3.64
CA LEU A 147 -5.74 -7.59 3.62
C LEU A 147 -6.86 -7.11 2.70
N GLU A 148 -7.24 -5.83 2.77
CA GLU A 148 -8.32 -5.30 1.94
C GLU A 148 -7.93 -5.24 0.46
N ILE A 149 -6.67 -4.94 0.14
CA ILE A 149 -6.14 -5.04 -1.22
C ILE A 149 -6.20 -6.49 -1.70
N TRP A 150 -5.75 -7.45 -0.91
CA TRP A 150 -5.76 -8.88 -1.27
C TRP A 150 -7.16 -9.51 -1.33
N ARG A 151 -8.12 -9.00 -0.56
CA ARG A 151 -9.51 -9.48 -0.62
C ARG A 151 -10.19 -9.09 -1.94
N LYS A 152 -9.78 -7.97 -2.52
CA LYS A 152 -10.40 -7.35 -3.71
C LYS A 152 -9.60 -7.55 -4.99
N ALA A 153 -8.28 -7.66 -4.87
CA ALA A 153 -7.45 -8.18 -5.92
C ALA A 153 -7.62 -9.69 -5.88
N GLU A 154 -8.43 -10.24 -6.78
CA GLU A 154 -8.34 -11.65 -7.16
C GLU A 154 -6.93 -11.87 -7.72
N LEU A 155 -5.95 -11.96 -6.82
CA LEU A 155 -4.57 -12.21 -7.19
C LEU A 155 -4.56 -13.62 -7.72
N SER A 156 -4.65 -13.73 -9.05
CA SER A 156 -4.25 -14.91 -9.81
C SER A 156 -2.77 -15.16 -9.53
N ILE A 157 -2.47 -15.72 -8.37
CA ILE A 157 -1.17 -16.29 -8.06
C ILE A 157 -1.14 -17.62 -8.82
N SER A 158 -0.83 -17.52 -10.13
CA SER A 158 -0.52 -18.61 -11.05
C SER A 158 -1.58 -19.71 -11.25
N HIS A 159 -1.48 -20.40 -12.39
CA HIS A 159 -2.03 -21.74 -12.56
C HIS A 159 -1.50 -22.63 -11.42
N PHE A 160 -2.29 -22.86 -10.37
CA PHE A 160 -2.02 -23.88 -9.37
C PHE A 160 -2.95 -25.05 -9.65
N GLN A 161 -2.37 -26.22 -9.95
CA GLN A 161 -3.12 -27.46 -10.16
C GLN A 161 -3.86 -27.81 -8.84
N PRO A 162 -5.17 -28.09 -8.88
CA PRO A 162 -5.99 -28.04 -7.69
C PRO A 162 -6.00 -29.40 -6.99
N ASP A 163 -5.11 -29.63 -6.02
CA ASP A 163 -5.39 -30.61 -4.96
C ASP A 163 -6.15 -29.90 -3.83
N VAL A 164 -7.46 -29.82 -4.07
CA VAL A 164 -8.46 -29.11 -3.28
C VAL A 164 -8.71 -29.82 -1.95
N GLY A 165 -8.28 -29.21 -0.84
CA GLY A 165 -8.80 -29.61 0.47
C GLY A 165 -8.16 -28.96 1.69
N SER A 166 -6.86 -28.63 1.65
CA SER A 166 -6.10 -28.31 2.88
C SER A 166 -5.54 -26.88 2.97
N TYR A 167 -5.82 -26.02 1.98
CA TYR A 167 -5.09 -24.75 1.83
C TYR A 167 -5.70 -23.52 2.54
N SER A 168 -7.01 -23.40 2.72
CA SER A 168 -7.57 -22.11 3.20
C SER A 168 -7.18 -21.76 4.65
N ALA A 169 -7.01 -22.77 5.51
CA ALA A 169 -6.53 -22.61 6.88
C ALA A 169 -5.00 -22.37 6.94
N LYS A 170 -4.23 -23.08 6.11
CA LYS A 170 -2.76 -22.93 6.03
C LYS A 170 -2.34 -21.63 5.37
N ILE A 171 -3.06 -21.15 4.37
CA ILE A 171 -2.83 -19.85 3.75
C ILE A 171 -3.06 -18.77 4.79
N ARG A 172 -4.16 -18.80 5.56
CA ARG A 172 -4.40 -17.82 6.63
C ARG A 172 -3.31 -17.84 7.71
N HIS A 173 -2.78 -19.02 8.03
CA HIS A 173 -1.70 -19.16 9.01
C HIS A 173 -0.33 -18.69 8.47
N LEU A 174 0.02 -19.02 7.23
CA LEU A 174 1.23 -18.52 6.55
C LEU A 174 1.15 -17.01 6.30
N TRP A 175 -0.04 -16.52 6.02
CA TRP A 175 -0.36 -15.10 5.88
C TRP A 175 -0.20 -14.37 7.21
N PHE A 176 -0.69 -14.96 8.31
CA PHE A 176 -0.48 -14.48 9.67
C PHE A 176 1.02 -14.46 10.05
N LEU A 177 1.75 -15.53 9.72
CA LEU A 177 3.21 -15.62 9.93
C LEU A 177 3.98 -14.60 9.10
N LEU A 178 3.59 -14.35 7.85
CA LEU A 178 4.18 -13.32 6.98
C LEU A 178 3.84 -11.90 7.44
N THR A 179 2.68 -11.67 8.06
CA THR A 179 2.35 -10.38 8.69
C THR A 179 3.09 -10.14 10.01
N GLN A 180 3.45 -11.20 10.74
CA GLN A 180 4.21 -11.13 12.00
C GLN A 180 5.73 -11.04 11.75
N ALA A 181 6.24 -11.66 10.68
CA ALA A 181 7.68 -11.70 10.37
C ALA A 181 8.24 -10.41 9.72
N VAL A 182 7.40 -9.41 9.46
CA VAL A 182 7.77 -8.11 8.86
C VAL A 182 7.66 -6.95 9.88
N ALA A 183 7.46 -7.27 11.17
CA ALA A 183 7.61 -6.32 12.27
C ALA A 183 9.09 -6.11 12.63
#